data_AF-A0A5F8H641-F1
#
_entry.id   AF-A0A5F8H641-F1
#
_cell.length_a   1.000
_cell.length_b   1.000
_cell.length_c   1.000
_cell.angle_alpha   90.00
_cell.angle_beta   90.00
_cell.angle_gamma   90.00
#
_symmetry.space_group_name_H-M   'P 1'
#
loop_
_entity.id
_entity.type
_entity.pdbx_description
1 polymer ?
#
loop_
_entity_poly.entity_id
_entity_poly.type
_entity_poly.pdbx_seq_one_letter_code
_entity_poly.pdbx_strand_id
1 'polypeptide(L)'
;MDQRWALFYLGTTICLYHGLGMDPPLVRLHHGPAMGTQERLHHGPAMGTQDQPAIMSAHLFEGKDHAAIYRKHRFPPPDELLSIIFSFLEEKKGKPYDLAVDVGCGSGQSTQVLGPHFARVLGTDISEAQIQQAQQAQNQANVSYRVCPAENLPVEDASVDLLTAFTAAHWFDLKAFMRELERVLKPGGCVSLSSYIPSIRIHYGDCSAELNAIFQETQTVLNKYANEKVSIVRSEYQEIFDLVPFPDKKRTLFHSKEVSFTVASLMGFMQSFSMFQTFHNAQPEAAKALLHQTQERFLKTMKVSSPETELGISFKYVCVLACKAPTKEKVAP
;
A
#
# COMPACT_ATOMS: atom_id res chain seq x y z
N MET A 1 -2.12 40.77 -47.03
CA MET A 1 -2.34 39.93 -48.22
C MET A 1 -2.31 38.50 -47.73
N ASP A 2 -3.39 37.95 -47.17
CA ASP A 2 -4.75 37.74 -47.68
C ASP A 2 -4.86 36.57 -48.67
N GLN A 3 -5.85 35.71 -48.37
CA GLN A 3 -6.56 34.71 -49.19
C GLN A 3 -5.98 33.29 -49.27
N ARG A 4 -6.58 32.30 -48.57
CA ARG A 4 -7.90 31.64 -48.74
C ARG A 4 -7.86 30.55 -49.82
N TRP A 5 -8.17 29.32 -49.39
CA TRP A 5 -9.01 28.41 -50.17
C TRP A 5 -10.08 27.83 -49.24
N ALA A 6 -11.32 27.85 -49.72
CA ALA A 6 -12.54 27.46 -49.03
C ALA A 6 -13.13 26.18 -49.62
N LEU A 7 -13.73 25.38 -48.72
CA LEU A 7 -14.95 24.54 -48.78
C LEU A 7 -15.58 24.10 -50.12
N PHE A 8 -16.17 22.89 -50.09
CA PHE A 8 -17.55 22.47 -50.42
C PHE A 8 -17.53 20.90 -50.43
N TYR A 9 -18.48 20.06 -49.97
CA TYR A 9 -19.81 20.20 -49.35
C TYR A 9 -20.36 18.81 -48.89
N LEU A 10 -21.31 18.86 -47.94
CA LEU A 10 -22.50 18.00 -47.68
C LEU A 10 -22.43 16.51 -47.29
N GLY A 11 -23.19 16.18 -46.23
CA GLY A 11 -23.67 14.82 -45.93
C GLY A 11 -24.22 14.62 -44.51
N THR A 12 -25.35 15.25 -44.19
CA THR A 12 -26.15 15.14 -42.96
C THR A 12 -26.71 13.75 -42.67
N THR A 13 -26.81 13.34 -41.40
CA THR A 13 -28.08 12.97 -40.69
C THR A 13 -27.80 12.70 -39.20
N ILE A 14 -28.50 13.46 -38.34
CA ILE A 14 -28.68 13.25 -36.90
C ILE A 14 -30.03 12.55 -36.72
N CYS A 15 -30.12 11.51 -35.89
CA CYS A 15 -31.40 11.04 -35.34
C CYS A 15 -31.34 11.07 -33.81
N LEU A 16 -32.11 11.99 -33.23
CA LEU A 16 -32.55 12.02 -31.84
C LEU A 16 -33.72 11.05 -31.67
N TYR A 17 -33.76 10.32 -30.55
CA TYR A 17 -34.99 9.66 -30.08
C TYR A 17 -35.35 10.21 -28.70
N HIS A 18 -36.52 10.85 -28.63
CA HIS A 18 -37.27 11.16 -27.41
C HIS A 18 -38.12 9.93 -27.03
N GLY A 19 -38.27 9.69 -25.73
CA GLY A 19 -39.13 8.63 -25.20
C GLY A 19 -40.62 9.00 -25.20
N LEU A 20 -41.47 7.97 -25.06
CA LEU A 20 -42.67 7.92 -24.21
C LEU A 20 -43.33 6.52 -24.30
N GLY A 21 -43.48 5.89 -23.13
CA GLY A 21 -44.51 4.94 -22.65
C GLY A 21 -45.16 3.88 -23.55
N MET A 22 -45.15 2.62 -23.09
CA MET A 22 -46.34 1.84 -22.64
C MET A 22 -46.04 0.32 -22.67
N ASP A 23 -46.15 -0.34 -21.51
CA ASP A 23 -46.26 -1.80 -21.29
C ASP A 23 -47.77 -2.21 -21.28
N PRO A 24 -48.18 -3.51 -21.16
CA PRO A 24 -47.61 -4.82 -21.53
C PRO A 24 -48.69 -5.69 -22.26
N PRO A 25 -48.63 -7.05 -22.37
CA PRO A 25 -49.06 -7.90 -21.24
C PRO A 25 -48.33 -9.24 -21.05
N LEU A 26 -48.44 -9.71 -19.80
CA LEU A 26 -48.19 -11.07 -19.30
C LEU A 26 -49.00 -12.14 -20.06
N VAL A 27 -48.39 -13.32 -20.29
CA VAL A 27 -49.09 -14.61 -20.15
C VAL A 27 -48.15 -15.61 -19.46
N ARG A 28 -48.72 -16.26 -18.46
CA ARG A 28 -48.11 -17.22 -17.53
C ARG A 28 -48.78 -18.59 -17.77
N LEU A 29 -48.02 -19.66 -17.50
CA LEU A 29 -48.48 -21.01 -17.09
C LEU A 29 -49.04 -21.94 -18.22
N HIS A 30 -48.95 -23.28 -18.22
CA HIS A 30 -48.68 -24.30 -17.18
C HIS A 30 -48.31 -25.68 -17.85
N HIS A 31 -47.54 -26.49 -17.11
CA HIS A 31 -47.53 -27.96 -16.91
C HIS A 31 -47.70 -29.00 -18.04
N GLY A 32 -46.79 -29.99 -18.03
CA GLY A 32 -47.12 -31.39 -18.37
C GLY A 32 -45.88 -32.30 -18.53
N PRO A 33 -45.80 -33.51 -17.94
CA PRO A 33 -44.55 -34.23 -17.63
C PRO A 33 -44.24 -35.41 -18.57
N ALA A 34 -43.00 -35.92 -18.56
CA ALA A 34 -42.74 -37.31 -18.94
C ALA A 34 -41.45 -37.86 -18.26
N MET A 35 -41.60 -39.08 -17.74
CA MET A 35 -40.62 -39.87 -16.99
C MET A 35 -39.53 -40.49 -17.86
N GLY A 36 -38.34 -40.62 -17.28
CA GLY A 36 -37.58 -41.88 -17.21
C GLY A 36 -36.83 -42.36 -18.47
N THR A 37 -35.50 -42.43 -18.39
CA THR A 37 -34.74 -43.69 -18.35
C THR A 37 -33.23 -43.40 -18.30
N GLN A 38 -32.52 -44.18 -17.49
CA GLN A 38 -31.06 -44.22 -17.43
C GLN A 38 -30.51 -44.95 -18.65
N GLU A 39 -29.57 -44.33 -19.37
CA GLU A 39 -28.55 -45.05 -20.13
C GLU A 39 -27.17 -44.49 -19.80
N ARG A 40 -26.29 -45.41 -19.37
CA ARG A 40 -24.87 -45.18 -19.14
C ARG A 40 -24.14 -45.38 -20.47
N LEU A 41 -23.39 -44.38 -20.93
CA LEU A 41 -22.34 -44.55 -21.94
C LEU A 41 -21.05 -43.88 -21.45
N HIS A 42 -19.95 -44.55 -21.78
CA HIS A 42 -18.61 -44.40 -21.23
C HIS A 42 -17.77 -43.25 -21.87
N HIS A 43 -16.88 -42.71 -21.02
CA HIS A 43 -15.56 -42.09 -21.28
C HIS A 43 -15.41 -40.72 -21.99
N GLY A 44 -14.87 -39.77 -21.21
CA GLY A 44 -14.06 -38.62 -21.64
C GLY A 44 -13.69 -37.75 -20.42
N PRO A 45 -12.44 -37.29 -20.23
CA PRO A 45 -12.04 -36.58 -19.02
C PRO A 45 -12.58 -35.14 -19.07
N ALA A 46 -13.41 -34.76 -18.11
CA ALA A 46 -13.86 -33.37 -17.98
C ALA A 46 -12.79 -32.57 -17.24
N MET A 47 -12.14 -31.70 -18.02
CA MET A 47 -11.38 -30.49 -17.68
C MET A 47 -11.20 -30.17 -16.19
N GLY A 48 -9.93 -30.09 -15.81
CA GLY A 48 -9.48 -29.54 -14.55
C GLY A 48 -10.12 -28.19 -14.26
N THR A 49 -10.40 -28.00 -12.98
CA THR A 49 -10.67 -26.72 -12.35
C THR A 49 -9.64 -25.71 -12.87
N GLN A 50 -10.09 -24.73 -13.63
CA GLN A 50 -9.27 -23.56 -13.95
C GLN A 50 -8.86 -22.92 -12.63
N ASP A 51 -7.57 -23.06 -12.30
CA ASP A 51 -6.93 -22.25 -11.27
C ASP A 51 -7.27 -20.79 -11.54
N GLN A 52 -7.92 -20.15 -10.56
CA GLN A 52 -7.93 -18.70 -10.49
C GLN A 52 -6.47 -18.23 -10.49
N PRO A 53 -6.08 -17.22 -11.28
CA PRO A 53 -4.71 -16.74 -11.24
C PRO A 53 -4.40 -16.29 -9.82
N ALA A 54 -3.37 -16.88 -9.22
CA ALA A 54 -2.78 -16.40 -7.98
C ALA A 54 -2.52 -14.90 -8.12
N ILE A 55 -3.02 -14.11 -7.17
CA ILE A 55 -2.84 -12.65 -7.19
C ILE A 55 -1.35 -12.39 -6.96
N MET A 56 -0.59 -12.20 -8.04
CA MET A 56 0.85 -11.96 -7.98
C MET A 56 1.17 -10.63 -7.30
N SER A 57 2.35 -10.55 -6.67
CA SER A 57 2.88 -9.33 -6.08
C SER A 57 3.07 -8.23 -7.13
N ALA A 58 2.84 -6.97 -6.75
CA ALA A 58 2.98 -5.84 -7.68
C ALA A 58 4.44 -5.38 -7.80
N HIS A 59 5.02 -5.50 -8.99
CA HIS A 59 6.37 -5.04 -9.30
C HIS A 59 6.40 -3.54 -9.64
N LEU A 60 6.22 -2.68 -8.63
CA LEU A 60 6.12 -1.21 -8.82
C LEU A 60 7.34 -0.42 -8.30
N PHE A 61 8.32 -1.07 -7.67
CA PHE A 61 9.40 -0.42 -6.90
C PHE A 61 10.82 -0.92 -7.24
N GLU A 62 11.02 -1.46 -8.45
CA GLU A 62 12.28 -2.10 -8.87
C GLU A 62 13.28 -1.13 -9.54
N GLY A 63 12.81 0.03 -9.99
CA GLY A 63 13.66 1.02 -10.67
C GLY A 63 14.67 1.66 -9.72
N LYS A 64 15.95 1.71 -10.13
CA LYS A 64 17.04 2.32 -9.33
C LYS A 64 16.78 3.80 -9.00
N ASP A 65 16.27 4.57 -9.96
CA ASP A 65 15.96 5.99 -9.76
C ASP A 65 14.82 6.17 -8.75
N HIS A 66 13.81 5.30 -8.80
CA HIS A 66 12.72 5.31 -7.83
C HIS A 66 13.21 4.95 -6.43
N ALA A 67 14.09 3.95 -6.29
CA ALA A 67 14.70 3.60 -5.01
C ALA A 67 15.51 4.77 -4.40
N ALA A 68 16.29 5.49 -5.22
CA ALA A 68 17.04 6.66 -4.77
C ALA A 68 16.12 7.81 -4.32
N ILE A 69 15.07 8.12 -5.08
CA ILE A 69 14.06 9.13 -4.71
C ILE A 69 13.34 8.72 -3.42
N TYR A 70 12.95 7.45 -3.31
CA TYR A 70 12.27 6.90 -2.14
C TYR A 70 13.13 7.05 -0.90
N ARG A 71 14.40 6.65 -0.96
CA ARG A 71 15.36 6.81 0.14
C ARG A 71 15.52 8.27 0.58
N LYS A 72 15.61 9.20 -0.38
CA LYS A 72 15.85 10.62 -0.10
C LYS A 72 14.67 11.31 0.56
N HIS A 73 13.43 10.95 0.19
CA HIS A 73 12.25 11.73 0.55
C HIS A 73 11.23 11.00 1.45
N ARG A 74 11.37 9.69 1.66
CA ARG A 74 10.55 8.93 2.61
C ARG A 74 11.19 8.91 3.99
N PHE A 75 10.34 8.99 4.99
CA PHE A 75 10.68 9.03 6.41
C PHE A 75 10.52 7.64 7.06
N PRO A 76 11.21 7.39 8.17
CA PRO A 76 10.97 6.21 8.99
C PRO A 76 9.58 6.26 9.65
N PRO A 77 9.08 5.12 10.16
CA PRO A 77 7.90 5.09 11.02
C PRO A 77 8.00 6.11 12.17
N PRO A 78 6.92 6.84 12.51
CA PRO A 78 6.96 7.82 13.59
C PRO A 78 7.02 7.15 14.97
N ASP A 79 7.55 7.86 15.96
CA ASP A 79 7.68 7.37 17.35
C ASP A 79 6.34 6.92 17.93
N GLU A 80 5.23 7.57 17.57
CA GLU A 80 3.88 7.16 18.01
C GLU A 80 3.54 5.75 17.53
N LEU A 81 3.92 5.39 16.29
CA LEU A 81 3.69 4.05 15.75
C LEU A 81 4.59 3.02 16.46
N LEU A 82 5.86 3.36 16.63
CA LEU A 82 6.82 2.48 17.32
C LEU A 82 6.39 2.22 18.77
N SER A 83 5.93 3.25 19.48
CA SER A 83 5.39 3.12 20.84
C SER A 83 4.18 2.18 20.91
N ILE A 84 3.25 2.30 19.96
CA ILE A 84 2.09 1.40 19.84
C ILE A 84 2.54 -0.06 19.62
N ILE A 85 3.51 -0.28 18.73
CA ILE A 85 4.04 -1.60 18.40
C ILE A 85 4.77 -2.21 19.60
N PHE A 86 5.70 -1.48 20.20
CA PHE A 86 6.52 -2.00 21.30
C PHE A 86 5.72 -2.20 22.59
N SER A 87 4.74 -1.34 22.86
CA SER A 87 3.84 -1.55 24.00
C SER A 87 3.01 -2.82 23.83
N PHE A 88 2.53 -3.10 22.61
CA PHE A 88 1.83 -4.36 22.33
C PHE A 88 2.75 -5.58 22.41
N LEU A 89 3.96 -5.50 21.87
CA LEU A 89 4.93 -6.59 21.95
C LEU A 89 5.32 -6.89 23.41
N GLU A 90 5.53 -5.86 24.23
CA GLU A 90 5.84 -6.01 25.66
C GLU A 90 4.69 -6.67 26.42
N GLU A 91 3.45 -6.23 26.17
CA GLU A 91 2.24 -6.82 26.78
C GLU A 91 2.09 -8.31 26.46
N LYS A 92 2.34 -8.69 25.20
CA LYS A 92 2.04 -10.04 24.70
C LYS A 92 3.17 -11.05 24.90
N LYS A 93 4.41 -10.59 24.78
CA LYS A 93 5.60 -11.44 24.75
C LYS A 93 6.55 -11.20 25.92
N GLY A 94 6.79 -9.93 26.24
CA GLY A 94 7.84 -9.51 27.18
C GLY A 94 9.26 -9.71 26.63
N LYS A 95 10.21 -9.03 27.27
CA LYS A 95 11.65 -9.10 26.94
C LYS A 95 12.33 -10.37 27.48
N PRO A 96 13.47 -10.79 26.90
CA PRO A 96 14.19 -10.17 25.76
C PRO A 96 13.61 -10.52 24.38
N TYR A 97 13.94 -9.69 23.38
CA TYR A 97 13.57 -9.94 21.97
C TYR A 97 14.79 -10.38 21.16
N ASP A 98 14.67 -11.51 20.45
CA ASP A 98 15.73 -12.06 19.61
C ASP A 98 15.61 -11.57 18.17
N LEU A 99 14.56 -11.94 17.44
CA LEU A 99 14.46 -11.69 15.99
C LEU A 99 13.25 -10.83 15.62
N ALA A 100 13.52 -9.71 14.96
CA ALA A 100 12.54 -8.97 14.19
C ALA A 100 12.73 -9.18 12.68
N VAL A 101 11.62 -9.27 11.94
CA VAL A 101 11.61 -9.32 10.47
C VAL A 101 10.78 -8.16 9.93
N ASP A 102 11.39 -7.30 9.11
CA ASP A 102 10.73 -6.18 8.44
C ASP A 102 10.48 -6.53 6.97
N VAL A 103 9.24 -6.80 6.61
CA VAL A 103 8.81 -7.32 5.30
C VAL A 103 8.35 -6.19 4.39
N GLY A 104 8.90 -6.14 3.17
CA GLY A 104 8.79 -4.99 2.28
C GLY A 104 9.53 -3.78 2.85
N CYS A 105 10.77 -3.98 3.30
CA CYS A 105 11.55 -2.98 4.03
C CYS A 105 12.05 -1.81 3.17
N GLY A 106 11.93 -1.90 1.83
CA GLY A 106 12.45 -0.91 0.91
C GLY A 106 13.93 -0.60 1.16
N SER A 107 14.26 0.68 1.25
CA SER A 107 15.63 1.17 1.47
C SER A 107 16.06 1.14 2.94
N GLY A 108 15.33 0.39 3.79
CA GLY A 108 15.74 0.02 5.15
C GLY A 108 15.44 1.04 6.25
N GLN A 109 14.75 2.15 5.95
CA GLN A 109 14.45 3.18 6.96
C GLN A 109 13.66 2.63 8.16
N SER A 110 12.68 1.75 7.92
CA SER A 110 11.90 1.09 8.97
C SER A 110 12.65 -0.04 9.69
N THR A 111 13.61 -0.67 9.01
CA THR A 111 14.37 -1.77 9.60
C THR A 111 15.38 -1.26 10.63
N GLN A 112 16.04 -0.13 10.37
CA GLN A 112 17.07 0.42 11.26
C GLN A 112 16.53 0.87 12.62
N VAL A 113 15.26 1.30 12.69
CA VAL A 113 14.65 1.70 13.98
C VAL A 113 14.36 0.51 14.89
N LEU A 114 14.37 -0.72 14.37
CA LEU A 114 14.18 -1.93 15.17
C LEU A 114 15.49 -2.39 15.83
N GLY A 115 16.65 -2.13 15.24
CA GLY A 115 17.91 -2.72 15.68
C GLY A 115 18.31 -2.45 17.14
N PRO A 116 18.04 -1.28 17.75
CA PRO A 116 18.29 -1.07 19.17
C PRO A 116 17.47 -1.96 20.12
N HIS A 117 16.42 -2.63 19.63
CA HIS A 117 15.45 -3.37 20.45
C HIS A 117 15.57 -4.90 20.34
N PHE A 118 16.26 -5.42 19.33
CA PHE A 118 16.34 -6.85 19.04
C PHE A 118 17.79 -7.33 18.94
N ALA A 119 18.04 -8.58 19.32
CA ALA A 119 19.35 -9.20 19.11
C ALA A 119 19.72 -9.28 17.62
N ARG A 120 18.72 -9.48 16.74
CA ARG A 120 18.85 -9.58 15.28
C ARG A 120 17.66 -8.95 14.58
N VAL A 121 17.93 -8.26 13.47
CA VAL A 121 16.89 -7.72 12.59
C VAL A 121 17.19 -8.12 11.15
N LEU A 122 16.17 -8.64 10.47
CA LEU A 122 16.21 -8.95 9.05
C LEU A 122 15.20 -8.08 8.29
N GLY A 123 15.69 -7.22 7.39
CA GLY A 123 14.86 -6.56 6.39
C GLY A 123 14.77 -7.42 5.13
N THR A 124 13.55 -7.60 4.60
CA THR A 124 13.33 -8.29 3.33
C THR A 124 12.52 -7.42 2.38
N ASP A 125 12.89 -7.41 1.10
CA ASP A 125 12.14 -6.75 0.04
C ASP A 125 12.31 -7.54 -1.27
N ILE A 126 11.32 -7.48 -2.16
CA ILE A 126 11.41 -8.15 -3.47
C ILE A 126 12.35 -7.39 -4.43
N SER A 127 12.54 -6.08 -4.21
CA SER A 127 13.33 -5.21 -5.07
C SER A 127 14.82 -5.27 -4.71
N GLU A 128 15.62 -5.79 -5.63
CA GLU A 128 17.08 -5.80 -5.49
C GLU A 128 17.65 -4.37 -5.36
N ALA A 129 17.10 -3.40 -6.09
CA ALA A 129 17.52 -2.01 -6.02
C ALA A 129 17.29 -1.39 -4.63
N GLN A 130 16.16 -1.71 -3.99
CA GLN A 130 15.86 -1.27 -2.63
C GLN A 130 16.84 -1.90 -1.62
N ILE A 131 17.09 -3.21 -1.73
CA ILE A 131 18.03 -3.91 -0.85
C ILE A 131 19.46 -3.38 -0.99
N GLN A 132 19.91 -3.07 -2.22
CA GLN A 132 21.21 -2.43 -2.43
C GLN A 132 21.31 -1.08 -1.71
N GLN A 133 20.26 -0.24 -1.77
CA GLN A 133 20.21 1.01 -1.02
C GLN A 133 20.21 0.79 0.50
N ALA A 134 19.46 -0.22 0.98
CA ALA A 134 19.39 -0.56 2.40
C ALA A 134 20.75 -1.03 2.95
N GLN A 135 21.47 -1.87 2.21
CA GLN A 135 22.81 -2.35 2.56
C GLN A 135 23.83 -1.22 2.61
N GLN A 136 23.80 -0.30 1.63
CA GLN A 136 24.68 0.89 1.63
C GLN A 136 24.42 1.81 2.82
N ALA A 137 23.19 1.81 3.33
CA ALA A 137 22.75 2.61 4.46
C ALA A 137 22.97 1.97 5.83
N GLN A 138 23.30 0.69 5.85
CA GLN A 138 23.35 -0.11 7.07
C GLN A 138 24.46 0.44 7.98
N ASN A 139 24.07 0.76 9.21
CA ASN A 139 24.97 1.33 10.22
C ASN A 139 25.00 0.49 11.52
N GLN A 140 24.26 -0.61 11.57
CA GLN A 140 24.13 -1.47 12.74
C GLN A 140 24.55 -2.90 12.39
N ALA A 141 25.35 -3.53 13.25
CA ALA A 141 25.92 -4.85 13.02
C ALA A 141 24.89 -5.99 13.14
N ASN A 142 23.81 -5.78 13.88
CA ASN A 142 22.73 -6.75 14.08
C ASN A 142 21.59 -6.63 13.05
N VAL A 143 21.69 -5.69 12.11
CA VAL A 143 20.72 -5.51 11.01
C VAL A 143 21.29 -6.15 9.75
N SER A 144 20.45 -6.90 9.02
CA SER A 144 20.81 -7.49 7.74
C SER A 144 19.65 -7.37 6.74
N TYR A 145 19.96 -7.47 5.44
CA TYR A 145 18.99 -7.30 4.37
C TYR A 145 19.06 -8.43 3.35
N ARG A 146 17.90 -8.91 2.87
CA ARG A 146 17.82 -9.95 1.83
C ARG A 146 16.74 -9.65 0.80
N VAL A 147 17.04 -9.97 -0.47
CA VAL A 147 16.03 -9.98 -1.52
C VAL A 147 15.14 -11.20 -1.31
N CYS A 148 13.86 -10.99 -1.05
CA CYS A 148 12.92 -12.06 -0.74
C CYS A 148 11.47 -11.58 -0.89
N PRO A 149 10.57 -12.38 -1.50
CA PRO A 149 9.13 -12.11 -1.45
C PRO A 149 8.59 -12.23 -0.02
N ALA A 150 7.48 -11.55 0.25
CA ALA A 150 6.83 -11.55 1.57
C ALA A 150 6.25 -12.92 1.93
N GLU A 151 5.92 -13.71 0.92
CA GLU A 151 5.21 -14.98 1.00
C GLU A 151 6.10 -16.18 1.33
N ASN A 152 7.43 -16.01 1.37
CA ASN A 152 8.40 -17.08 1.62
C ASN A 152 9.69 -16.55 2.25
N LEU A 153 9.61 -16.17 3.52
CA LEU A 153 10.67 -15.53 4.28
C LEU A 153 11.81 -16.52 4.60
N PRO A 154 13.08 -16.07 4.56
CA PRO A 154 14.23 -16.95 4.70
C PRO A 154 14.60 -17.15 6.19
N VAL A 155 13.60 -17.52 6.99
CA VAL A 155 13.70 -17.74 8.44
C VAL A 155 13.00 -19.04 8.83
N GLU A 156 13.43 -19.60 9.95
CA GLU A 156 12.91 -20.87 10.49
C GLU A 156 11.46 -20.71 10.99
N ASP A 157 10.75 -21.82 11.06
CA ASP A 157 9.42 -21.89 11.67
C ASP A 157 9.50 -21.43 13.13
N ALA A 158 8.49 -20.69 13.59
CA ALA A 158 8.38 -20.22 14.96
C ALA A 158 9.68 -19.58 15.50
N SER A 159 10.31 -18.70 14.71
CA SER A 159 11.59 -18.06 15.04
C SER A 159 11.50 -16.53 15.20
N VAL A 160 10.37 -15.92 14.82
CA VAL A 160 10.20 -14.46 14.79
C VAL A 160 9.42 -13.96 16.01
N ASP A 161 9.98 -12.96 16.69
CA ASP A 161 9.34 -12.29 17.84
C ASP A 161 8.42 -11.14 17.41
N LEU A 162 8.87 -10.37 16.41
CA LEU A 162 8.11 -9.29 15.80
C LEU A 162 8.25 -9.33 14.28
N LEU A 163 7.13 -9.38 13.57
CA LEU A 163 7.10 -9.13 12.13
C LEU A 163 6.49 -7.76 11.87
N THR A 164 7.15 -6.92 11.07
CA THR A 164 6.62 -5.63 10.64
C THR A 164 6.45 -5.57 9.13
N ALA A 165 5.48 -4.81 8.66
CA ALA A 165 5.41 -4.36 7.27
C ALA A 165 4.90 -2.91 7.24
N PHE A 166 5.80 -1.97 6.94
CA PHE A 166 5.49 -0.54 6.93
C PHE A 166 5.20 -0.06 5.51
N THR A 167 3.95 0.29 5.24
CA THR A 167 3.46 0.73 3.90
C THR A 167 3.64 -0.31 2.79
N ALA A 168 3.81 -1.58 3.13
CA ALA A 168 4.10 -2.65 2.17
C ALA A 168 3.00 -3.71 2.04
N ALA A 169 2.30 -4.04 3.13
CA ALA A 169 1.42 -5.23 3.19
C ALA A 169 0.34 -5.30 2.11
N HIS A 170 -0.19 -4.16 1.66
CA HIS A 170 -1.19 -4.11 0.59
C HIS A 170 -0.66 -4.55 -0.78
N TRP A 171 0.66 -4.64 -0.97
CA TRP A 171 1.27 -5.11 -2.22
C TRP A 171 1.36 -6.63 -2.33
N PHE A 172 1.26 -7.35 -1.21
CA PHE A 172 1.53 -8.79 -1.14
C PHE A 172 0.36 -9.62 -1.70
N ASP A 173 0.60 -10.92 -1.92
CA ASP A 173 -0.46 -11.93 -1.87
C ASP A 173 -0.84 -12.13 -0.40
N LEU A 174 -1.91 -11.47 0.02
CA LEU A 174 -2.33 -11.49 1.42
C LEU A 174 -2.60 -12.91 1.94
N LYS A 175 -3.18 -13.81 1.13
CA LYS A 175 -3.49 -15.17 1.59
C LYS A 175 -2.22 -15.98 1.80
N ALA A 176 -1.26 -15.88 0.89
CA ALA A 176 0.04 -16.53 1.04
C ALA A 176 0.84 -15.94 2.21
N PHE A 177 0.84 -14.61 2.33
CA PHE A 177 1.48 -13.91 3.43
C PHE A 177 0.91 -14.29 4.80
N MET A 178 -0.41 -14.47 4.96
CA MET A 178 -0.99 -14.91 6.24
C MET A 178 -0.54 -16.33 6.64
N ARG A 179 -0.37 -17.25 5.68
CA ARG A 179 0.20 -18.58 5.97
C ARG A 179 1.66 -18.48 6.42
N GLU A 180 2.41 -17.62 5.74
CA GLU A 180 3.81 -17.40 6.08
C GLU A 180 3.97 -16.74 7.45
N LEU A 181 3.09 -15.81 7.77
CA LEU A 181 2.98 -15.19 9.09
C LEU A 181 2.73 -16.23 10.19
N GLU A 182 1.81 -17.17 9.97
CA GLU A 182 1.57 -18.28 10.89
C GLU A 182 2.80 -19.17 11.04
N ARG A 183 3.52 -19.46 9.95
CA ARG A 183 4.71 -20.31 9.97
C ARG A 183 5.82 -19.69 10.82
N VAL A 184 6.18 -18.43 10.56
CA VAL A 184 7.41 -17.83 11.11
C VAL A 184 7.27 -17.29 12.53
N LEU A 185 6.07 -16.85 12.93
CA LEU A 185 5.89 -16.28 14.27
C LEU A 185 6.01 -17.33 15.37
N LYS A 186 6.78 -16.99 16.41
CA LYS A 186 6.78 -17.74 17.69
C LYS A 186 5.38 -17.74 18.30
N PRO A 187 5.04 -18.72 19.16
CA PRO A 187 3.99 -18.53 20.15
C PRO A 187 4.30 -17.28 21.00
N GLY A 188 3.34 -16.37 21.13
CA GLY A 188 3.52 -15.03 21.70
C GLY A 188 4.20 -14.01 20.77
N GLY A 189 4.62 -14.41 19.58
CA GLY A 189 5.17 -13.52 18.55
C GLY A 189 4.08 -12.62 17.98
N CYS A 190 4.46 -11.37 17.69
CA CYS A 190 3.53 -10.34 17.25
C CYS A 190 3.78 -9.91 15.80
N VAL A 191 2.75 -9.34 15.19
CA VAL A 191 2.82 -8.69 13.88
C VAL A 191 2.30 -7.26 13.96
N SER A 192 2.94 -6.36 13.21
CA SER A 192 2.44 -5.02 12.90
C SER A 192 2.40 -4.79 11.39
N LEU A 193 1.19 -4.62 10.85
CA LEU A 193 0.98 -4.23 9.46
C LEU A 193 0.43 -2.80 9.45
N SER A 194 1.18 -1.86 8.91
CA SER A 194 0.84 -0.43 9.04
C SER A 194 1.00 0.34 7.74
N SER A 195 0.30 1.47 7.64
CA SER A 195 0.47 2.47 6.58
C SER A 195 -0.06 3.81 7.05
N TYR A 196 0.38 4.90 6.43
CA TYR A 196 -0.41 6.13 6.43
C TYR A 196 -1.49 6.05 5.35
N ILE A 197 -2.66 6.58 5.68
CA ILE A 197 -3.80 6.79 4.79
C ILE A 197 -3.47 8.00 3.90
N PRO A 198 -3.85 8.01 2.61
CA PRO A 198 -3.54 9.11 1.68
C PRO A 198 -4.36 10.39 1.95
N SER A 199 -4.68 10.67 3.21
CA SER A 199 -5.31 11.89 3.72
C SER A 199 -4.26 12.72 4.50
N ILE A 200 -3.28 13.24 3.76
CA ILE A 200 -2.17 14.03 4.31
C ILE A 200 -2.68 15.44 4.60
N ARG A 201 -2.29 16.01 5.74
CA ARG A 201 -2.61 17.39 6.11
C ARG A 201 -1.36 18.25 6.08
N ILE A 202 -1.45 19.38 5.39
CA ILE A 202 -0.41 20.41 5.32
C ILE A 202 -0.77 21.55 6.26
N HIS A 203 0.23 22.03 7.01
CA HIS A 203 0.10 23.10 7.99
C HIS A 203 1.10 24.21 7.66
N TYR A 204 0.59 25.42 7.44
CA TYR A 204 1.41 26.61 7.27
C TYR A 204 0.57 27.87 7.51
N GLY A 205 0.78 28.50 8.68
CA GLY A 205 0.13 29.76 9.04
C GLY A 205 -1.38 29.75 8.81
N ASP A 206 -1.90 30.86 8.29
CA ASP A 206 -3.31 31.09 7.98
C ASP A 206 -3.78 30.49 6.65
N CYS A 207 -2.87 29.98 5.81
CA CYS A 207 -3.17 29.48 4.46
C CYS A 207 -3.22 27.94 4.35
N SER A 208 -3.27 27.25 5.49
CA SER A 208 -3.28 25.79 5.54
C SER A 208 -4.45 25.20 4.72
N ALA A 209 -5.63 25.81 4.76
CA ALA A 209 -6.80 25.32 4.02
C ALA A 209 -6.57 25.35 2.51
N GLU A 210 -6.01 26.43 1.99
CA GLU A 210 -5.68 26.61 0.57
C GLU A 210 -4.59 25.64 0.12
N LEU A 211 -3.55 25.42 0.94
CA LEU A 211 -2.51 24.43 0.62
C LEU A 211 -3.06 23.00 0.56
N ASN A 212 -3.93 22.63 1.49
CA ASN A 212 -4.60 21.34 1.46
C ASN A 212 -5.49 21.18 0.21
N ALA A 213 -6.16 22.26 -0.23
CA ALA A 213 -6.93 22.24 -1.49
C ALA A 213 -6.03 22.01 -2.72
N ILE A 214 -4.90 22.72 -2.82
CA ILE A 214 -3.92 22.51 -3.91
C ILE A 214 -3.38 21.08 -3.91
N PHE A 215 -3.08 20.54 -2.73
CA PHE A 215 -2.60 19.17 -2.57
C PHE A 215 -3.67 18.16 -3.01
N GLN A 216 -4.93 18.35 -2.60
CA GLN A 216 -6.05 17.49 -2.97
C GLN A 216 -6.31 17.47 -4.48
N GLU A 217 -6.19 18.61 -5.15
CA GLU A 217 -6.26 18.70 -6.62
C GLU A 217 -5.14 17.88 -7.28
N THR A 218 -3.91 18.02 -6.78
CA THR A 218 -2.75 17.25 -7.24
C THR A 218 -2.99 15.74 -7.07
N GLN A 219 -3.46 15.32 -5.88
CA GLN A 219 -3.81 13.94 -5.59
C GLN A 219 -4.92 13.42 -6.51
N THR A 220 -5.90 14.26 -6.87
CA THR A 220 -6.99 13.87 -7.78
C THR A 220 -6.46 13.51 -9.17
N VAL A 221 -5.44 14.21 -9.66
CA VAL A 221 -4.76 13.85 -10.92
C VAL A 221 -4.01 12.53 -10.77
N LEU A 222 -3.20 12.40 -9.70
CA LEU A 222 -2.39 11.21 -9.45
C LEU A 222 -3.23 9.95 -9.23
N ASN A 223 -4.39 10.07 -8.59
CA ASN A 223 -5.28 8.95 -8.27
C ASN A 223 -5.81 8.23 -9.53
N LYS A 224 -5.78 8.87 -10.71
CA LYS A 224 -6.12 8.23 -11.99
C LYS A 224 -5.12 7.14 -12.40
N TYR A 225 -3.92 7.17 -11.84
CA TYR A 225 -2.82 6.24 -12.09
C TYR A 225 -2.52 5.33 -10.89
N ALA A 226 -3.37 5.35 -9.86
CA ALA A 226 -3.20 4.52 -8.69
C ALA A 226 -3.53 3.05 -9.00
N ASN A 227 -2.69 2.14 -8.49
CA ASN A 227 -2.99 0.72 -8.53
C ASN A 227 -4.18 0.39 -7.61
N GLU A 228 -4.99 -0.59 -7.99
CA GLU A 228 -6.16 -1.03 -7.22
C GLU A 228 -5.84 -1.42 -5.77
N LYS A 229 -4.65 -1.96 -5.51
CA LYS A 229 -4.19 -2.35 -4.16
C LYS A 229 -4.09 -1.16 -3.18
N VAL A 230 -4.02 0.08 -3.68
CA VAL A 230 -4.08 1.29 -2.83
C VAL A 230 -5.45 1.43 -2.15
N SER A 231 -6.52 0.83 -2.71
CA SER A 231 -7.84 0.81 -2.08
C SER A 231 -7.82 0.13 -0.70
N ILE A 232 -6.95 -0.86 -0.49
CA ILE A 232 -6.79 -1.55 0.81
C ILE A 232 -6.35 -0.55 1.89
N VAL A 233 -5.43 0.36 1.55
CA VAL A 233 -4.98 1.44 2.45
C VAL A 233 -6.11 2.45 2.69
N ARG A 234 -6.85 2.84 1.66
CA ARG A 234 -7.97 3.79 1.75
C ARG A 234 -9.12 3.24 2.60
N SER A 235 -9.34 1.93 2.57
CA SER A 235 -10.26 1.19 3.43
C SER A 235 -9.65 0.84 4.79
N GLU A 236 -8.60 1.57 5.19
CA GLU A 236 -7.99 1.49 6.51
C GLU A 236 -7.63 0.05 6.90
N TYR A 237 -7.05 -0.71 5.96
CA TYR A 237 -6.61 -2.10 6.18
C TYR A 237 -7.70 -3.04 6.74
N GLN A 238 -8.98 -2.79 6.44
CA GLN A 238 -10.07 -3.67 6.87
C GLN A 238 -9.87 -5.12 6.38
N GLU A 239 -9.61 -5.30 5.09
CA GLU A 239 -9.36 -6.62 4.50
C GLU A 239 -8.18 -7.34 5.17
N ILE A 240 -7.07 -6.62 5.39
CA ILE A 240 -5.90 -7.14 6.09
C ILE A 240 -6.27 -7.57 7.51
N PHE A 241 -7.00 -6.72 8.25
CA PHE A 241 -7.45 -7.02 9.60
C PHE A 241 -8.31 -8.29 9.64
N ASP A 242 -9.23 -8.46 8.67
CA ASP A 242 -10.11 -9.61 8.60
C ASP A 242 -9.34 -10.90 8.27
N LEU A 243 -8.34 -10.83 7.38
CA LEU A 243 -7.51 -11.95 6.96
C LEU A 243 -6.48 -12.40 8.01
N VAL A 244 -6.04 -11.52 8.93
CA VAL A 244 -5.08 -11.91 9.97
C VAL A 244 -5.66 -13.07 10.80
N PRO A 245 -4.96 -14.22 10.87
CA PRO A 245 -5.52 -15.47 11.39
C PRO A 245 -5.54 -15.55 12.91
N PHE A 246 -4.97 -14.56 13.59
CA PHE A 246 -4.88 -14.57 15.05
C PHE A 246 -6.10 -13.90 15.69
N PRO A 247 -6.77 -14.56 16.66
CA PRO A 247 -7.90 -13.96 17.37
C PRO A 247 -7.51 -12.74 18.22
N ASP A 248 -6.31 -12.74 18.80
CA ASP A 248 -5.76 -11.59 19.54
C ASP A 248 -5.21 -10.57 18.55
N LYS A 249 -6.12 -9.78 17.98
CA LYS A 249 -5.81 -8.74 17.00
C LYS A 249 -6.57 -7.45 17.32
N LYS A 250 -5.95 -6.31 17.03
CA LYS A 250 -6.56 -5.00 17.09
C LYS A 250 -6.14 -4.15 15.89
N ARG A 251 -7.04 -3.27 15.48
CA ARG A 251 -6.76 -2.26 14.47
C ARG A 251 -6.85 -0.88 15.10
N THR A 252 -5.80 -0.09 14.97
CA THR A 252 -5.68 1.24 15.57
C THR A 252 -5.54 2.28 14.48
N LEU A 253 -6.28 3.39 14.63
CA LEU A 253 -6.15 4.59 13.82
C LEU A 253 -5.63 5.71 14.71
N PHE A 254 -4.67 6.48 14.22
CA PHE A 254 -4.16 7.64 14.94
C PHE A 254 -3.64 8.69 13.96
N HIS A 255 -3.45 9.91 14.45
CA HIS A 255 -2.77 10.96 13.70
C HIS A 255 -1.35 11.10 14.23
N SER A 256 -0.37 11.21 13.35
CA SER A 256 0.98 11.56 13.76
C SER A 256 1.03 12.99 14.27
N LYS A 257 2.08 13.30 15.03
CA LYS A 257 2.51 14.69 15.18
C LYS A 257 2.86 15.29 13.82
N GLU A 258 2.87 16.61 13.80
CA GLU A 258 3.39 17.38 12.68
C GLU A 258 4.89 17.12 12.53
N VAL A 259 5.31 16.84 11.30
CA VAL A 259 6.72 16.74 10.90
C VAL A 259 7.04 17.88 9.94
N SER A 260 8.22 18.50 10.11
CA SER A 260 8.66 19.59 9.24
C SER A 260 9.18 19.05 7.91
N PHE A 261 8.75 19.68 6.82
CA PHE A 261 9.16 19.42 5.45
C PHE A 261 9.49 20.76 4.78
N THR A 262 10.44 20.78 3.85
CA THR A 262 10.50 21.87 2.87
C THR A 262 9.48 21.64 1.75
N VAL A 263 9.05 22.71 1.06
CA VAL A 263 8.20 22.58 -0.14
C VAL A 263 8.85 21.66 -1.17
N ALA A 264 10.17 21.80 -1.40
CA ALA A 264 10.95 20.91 -2.27
C ALA A 264 10.87 19.44 -1.81
N SER A 265 11.01 19.19 -0.51
CA SER A 265 10.93 17.84 0.05
C SER A 265 9.54 17.23 -0.10
N LEU A 266 8.47 18.03 -0.01
CA LEU A 266 7.10 17.58 -0.28
C LEU A 266 6.93 17.19 -1.76
N MET A 267 7.52 17.94 -2.71
CA MET A 267 7.51 17.55 -4.12
C MET A 267 8.25 16.22 -4.34
N GLY A 268 9.44 16.06 -3.76
CA GLY A 268 10.20 14.82 -3.81
C GLY A 268 9.46 13.63 -3.16
N PHE A 269 8.72 13.88 -2.08
CA PHE A 269 7.86 12.89 -1.46
C PHE A 269 6.74 12.45 -2.41
N MET A 270 6.08 13.37 -3.10
CA MET A 270 5.09 13.04 -4.13
C MET A 270 5.70 12.30 -5.33
N GLN A 271 6.95 12.62 -5.72
CA GLN A 271 7.66 11.88 -6.77
C GLN A 271 7.85 10.40 -6.39
N SER A 272 8.02 10.09 -5.12
CA SER A 272 8.19 8.70 -4.66
C SER A 272 6.91 7.86 -4.73
N PHE A 273 5.74 8.46 -5.02
CA PHE A 273 4.48 7.74 -5.04
C PHE A 273 4.41 6.82 -6.27
N SER A 274 3.94 5.59 -6.08
CA SER A 274 3.78 4.63 -7.19
C SER A 274 2.90 5.19 -8.31
N MET A 275 1.79 5.86 -7.96
CA MET A 275 0.91 6.54 -8.91
C MET A 275 1.60 7.69 -9.67
N PHE A 276 2.56 8.39 -9.06
CA PHE A 276 3.35 9.40 -9.76
C PHE A 276 4.31 8.72 -10.74
N GLN A 277 4.96 7.63 -10.35
CA GLN A 277 5.85 6.88 -11.25
C GLN A 277 5.08 6.30 -12.44
N THR A 278 3.89 5.75 -12.23
CA THR A 278 2.99 5.31 -13.31
C THR A 278 2.63 6.48 -14.24
N PHE A 279 2.26 7.64 -13.68
CA PHE A 279 1.96 8.83 -14.48
C PHE A 279 3.18 9.32 -15.26
N HIS A 280 4.34 9.39 -14.62
CA HIS A 280 5.59 9.83 -15.24
C HIS A 280 6.03 8.91 -16.37
N ASN A 281 5.90 7.59 -16.21
CA ASN A 281 6.22 6.63 -17.27
C ASN A 281 5.27 6.76 -18.47
N ALA A 282 4.00 7.09 -18.23
CA ALA A 282 3.03 7.30 -19.30
C ALA A 282 3.18 8.67 -19.98
N GLN A 283 3.44 9.74 -19.21
CA GLN A 283 3.47 11.13 -19.66
C GLN A 283 4.52 11.95 -18.88
N PRO A 284 5.83 11.82 -19.21
CA PRO A 284 6.90 12.40 -18.40
C PRO A 284 6.81 13.91 -18.22
N GLU A 285 6.57 14.65 -19.30
CA GLU A 285 6.53 16.11 -19.27
C GLU A 285 5.30 16.63 -18.53
N ALA A 286 4.14 15.97 -18.67
CA ALA A 286 2.95 16.31 -17.92
C ALA A 286 3.11 16.04 -16.41
N ALA A 287 3.79 14.94 -16.04
CA ALA A 287 4.07 14.61 -14.66
C ALA A 287 5.02 15.62 -14.00
N LYS A 288 6.08 16.03 -14.70
CA LYS A 288 6.99 17.09 -14.22
C LYS A 288 6.26 18.44 -14.10
N ALA A 289 5.46 18.80 -15.09
CA ALA A 289 4.70 20.03 -15.09
C ALA A 289 3.70 20.08 -13.92
N LEU A 290 3.05 18.95 -13.59
CA LEU A 290 2.14 18.87 -12.44
C LEU A 290 2.85 19.28 -11.14
N LEU A 291 4.00 18.67 -10.83
CA LEU A 291 4.72 18.99 -9.59
C LEU A 291 5.30 20.41 -9.59
N HIS A 292 5.78 20.89 -10.73
CA HIS A 292 6.26 22.27 -10.85
C HIS A 292 5.13 23.27 -10.54
N GLN A 293 3.96 23.09 -11.15
CA GLN A 293 2.79 23.94 -10.93
C GLN A 293 2.31 23.84 -9.48
N THR A 294 2.30 22.64 -8.88
CA THR A 294 1.97 22.46 -7.47
C THR A 294 2.93 23.24 -6.57
N GLN A 295 4.24 23.15 -6.82
CA GLN A 295 5.26 23.91 -6.08
C GLN A 295 5.06 25.42 -6.20
N GLU A 296 4.88 25.94 -7.42
CA GLU A 296 4.66 27.38 -7.65
C GLU A 296 3.40 27.89 -6.93
N ARG A 297 2.33 27.11 -6.95
CA ARG A 297 1.09 27.45 -6.24
C ARG A 297 1.28 27.45 -4.73
N PHE A 298 2.05 26.50 -4.19
CA PHE A 298 2.40 26.49 -2.77
C PHE A 298 3.16 27.76 -2.38
N LEU A 299 4.25 28.07 -3.09
CA LEU A 299 5.08 29.24 -2.83
C LEU A 299 4.27 30.55 -2.90
N LYS A 300 3.42 30.67 -3.93
CA LYS A 300 2.52 31.82 -4.09
C LYS A 300 1.54 31.95 -2.92
N THR A 301 0.89 30.86 -2.53
CA THR A 301 -0.10 30.85 -1.42
C THR A 301 0.57 31.17 -0.08
N MET A 302 1.75 30.61 0.15
CA MET A 302 2.58 30.86 1.34
C MET A 302 3.21 32.27 1.35
N LYS A 303 3.15 33.00 0.23
CA LYS A 303 3.81 34.31 0.02
C LYS A 303 5.32 34.26 0.25
N VAL A 304 5.96 33.18 -0.18
CA VAL A 304 7.41 32.96 -0.08
C VAL A 304 8.00 32.68 -1.47
N SER A 305 9.31 32.84 -1.61
CA SER A 305 10.03 32.63 -2.88
C SER A 305 10.90 31.38 -2.90
N SER A 306 11.25 30.82 -1.74
CA SER A 306 12.19 29.70 -1.64
C SER A 306 11.45 28.37 -1.52
N PRO A 307 11.76 27.36 -2.35
CA PRO A 307 11.26 26.00 -2.17
C PRO A 307 11.84 25.31 -0.92
N GLU A 308 12.85 25.90 -0.28
CA GLU A 308 13.39 25.46 1.00
C GLU A 308 12.60 25.99 2.21
N THR A 309 11.53 26.77 1.99
CA THR A 309 10.64 27.18 3.08
C THR A 309 9.98 25.95 3.72
N GLU A 310 10.01 25.90 5.05
CA GLU A 310 9.41 24.82 5.82
C GLU A 310 7.89 24.93 5.93
N LEU A 311 7.24 23.78 5.97
CA LEU A 311 5.83 23.59 6.27
C LEU A 311 5.66 22.33 7.13
N GLY A 312 4.56 22.28 7.86
CA GLY A 312 4.18 21.13 8.65
C GLY A 312 3.41 20.12 7.83
N ILE A 313 3.63 18.82 8.08
CA ILE A 313 2.82 17.75 7.53
C ILE A 313 2.39 16.81 8.65
N SER A 314 1.13 16.39 8.65
CA SER A 314 0.68 15.28 9.50
C SER A 314 -0.07 14.22 8.70
N PHE A 315 0.00 12.99 9.20
CA PHE A 315 -0.54 11.81 8.54
C PHE A 315 -1.55 11.13 9.44
N LYS A 316 -2.62 10.59 8.84
CA LYS A 316 -3.47 9.61 9.51
C LYS A 316 -2.87 8.23 9.25
N TYR A 317 -2.62 7.45 10.30
CA TYR A 317 -2.09 6.10 10.22
C TYR A 317 -3.15 5.05 10.53
N VAL A 318 -2.98 3.89 9.93
CA VAL A 318 -3.59 2.63 10.34
C VAL A 318 -2.51 1.64 10.74
N CYS A 319 -2.74 0.92 11.83
CA CYS A 319 -1.89 -0.16 12.30
C CYS A 319 -2.76 -1.35 12.70
N VAL A 320 -2.56 -2.48 12.04
CA VAL A 320 -3.09 -3.78 12.45
C VAL A 320 -2.02 -4.47 13.29
N LEU A 321 -2.36 -4.77 14.54
CA LEU A 321 -1.55 -5.51 15.47
C LEU A 321 -2.21 -6.85 15.74
N ALA A 322 -1.41 -7.91 15.81
CA ALA A 322 -1.91 -9.21 16.23
C ALA A 322 -0.83 -10.05 16.88
N CYS A 323 -1.24 -10.99 17.72
CA CYS A 323 -0.35 -11.90 18.44
C CYS A 323 -0.73 -13.35 18.17
N LYS A 324 0.25 -14.17 17.78
CA LYS A 324 0.06 -15.61 17.70
C LYS A 324 -0.06 -16.16 19.12
N ALA A 325 -1.17 -16.82 19.42
CA ALA A 325 -1.44 -17.33 20.77
C ALA A 325 -0.27 -18.16 21.32
N PRO A 326 0.07 -18.02 22.62
CA PRO A 326 1.01 -18.92 23.27
C PRO A 326 0.54 -20.36 23.10
N THR A 327 1.47 -21.30 22.89
CA THR A 327 1.15 -22.72 23.04
C THR A 327 0.69 -22.92 24.47
N LYS A 328 -0.57 -23.34 24.66
CA LYS A 328 -1.04 -23.77 25.99
C LYS A 328 -0.05 -24.81 26.47
N GLU A 329 0.72 -24.50 27.51
CA GLU A 329 1.46 -25.54 28.21
C GLU A 329 0.43 -26.60 28.58
N LYS A 330 0.68 -27.85 28.17
CA LYS A 330 0.00 -28.98 28.78
C LYS A 330 0.42 -28.92 30.24
N VAL A 331 -0.45 -28.36 31.09
CA VAL A 331 -0.36 -28.58 32.52
C VAL A 331 -0.40 -30.09 32.69
N ALA A 332 0.74 -30.68 33.03
CA ALA A 332 0.82 -32.10 33.33
C ALA A 332 -0.15 -32.37 34.50
N PRO A 333 -0.97 -33.44 34.42
CA PRO A 333 -2.00 -33.73 35.41
C PRO A 333 -1.44 -33.99 36.81
#